data_AF-A0A3L9FR49-F1
#
_entry.id   AF-A0A3L9FR49-F1
#
_cell.length_a   1.000
_cell.length_b   1.000
_cell.length_c   1.000
_cell.angle_alpha   90.00
_cell.angle_beta   90.00
_cell.angle_gamma   90.00
#
_symmetry.space_group_name_H-M   'P 1'
#
loop_
_entity.id
_entity.type
_entity.pdbx_description
1 polymer ?
#
loop_
_entity_poly.entity_id
_entity_poly.type
_entity_poly.pdbx_seq_one_letter_code
_entity_poly.pdbx_strand_id
1 'polypeptide(L)'
;RRYRYPFINCTHCGPRFTIIRAMPYDRPFTVMAEFPLCPACDKEYRDPLDRRFHAQPVACPECGPHLEWVSHGEHAEQEAALQAAIAQLKMGNIVAIKGIGGFHLACDARNSTAVATLRARKHRPAKPLAVILPVAEGLPDAARQLLTTPAAPIVLVDKKYVPELCDD
;
A
#
# COMPACT_ATOMS: atom_id res chain seq x y z
N ARG A 1 -6.32 6.79 18.29
CA ARG A 1 -5.44 7.74 17.55
C ARG A 1 -5.13 7.32 16.11
N ARG A 2 -4.69 6.07 15.84
CA ARG A 2 -4.31 5.64 14.47
C ARG A 2 -5.38 4.78 13.76
N TYR A 3 -6.66 4.99 14.06
CA TYR A 3 -7.75 4.28 13.38
C TYR A 3 -7.80 4.73 11.91
N ARG A 4 -7.83 3.76 10.97
CA ARG A 4 -7.81 4.00 9.52
C ARG A 4 -6.63 4.84 8.98
N TYR A 5 -5.55 4.98 9.76
CA TYR A 5 -4.39 5.76 9.33
C TYR A 5 -3.49 4.95 8.37
N PRO A 6 -3.34 5.37 7.10
CA PRO A 6 -2.71 4.53 6.06
C PRO A 6 -1.21 4.34 6.20
N PHE A 7 -0.55 5.17 7.02
CA PHE A 7 0.91 5.15 7.21
C PHE A 7 1.30 4.60 8.59
N ILE A 8 0.48 3.71 9.16
CA ILE A 8 0.77 3.07 10.44
C ILE A 8 1.95 2.10 10.32
N ASN A 9 2.90 2.20 11.25
CA ASN A 9 4.01 1.25 11.40
C ASN A 9 4.41 1.10 12.87
N CYS A 10 5.30 0.15 13.14
CA CYS A 10 6.00 0.00 14.41
C CYS A 10 7.46 -0.41 14.17
N THR A 11 8.22 -0.71 15.22
CA THR A 11 9.64 -1.08 15.09
C THR A 11 9.85 -2.37 14.28
N HIS A 12 8.83 -3.24 14.24
CA HIS A 12 8.88 -4.53 13.53
C HIS A 12 8.39 -4.49 12.07
N CYS A 13 7.78 -3.41 11.59
CA CYS A 13 7.19 -3.37 10.24
C CYS A 13 7.22 -1.98 9.59
N GLY A 14 6.77 -1.89 8.34
CA GLY A 14 6.72 -0.65 7.56
C GLY A 14 7.97 -0.40 6.72
N PRO A 15 8.05 0.75 6.03
CA PRO A 15 9.15 1.05 5.11
C PRO A 15 10.50 1.10 5.84
N ARG A 16 11.55 0.67 5.14
CA ARG A 16 12.95 0.71 5.61
C ARG A 16 13.83 1.29 4.51
N PHE A 17 14.43 0.43 3.68
CA PHE A 17 15.36 0.85 2.61
C PHE A 17 14.79 1.97 1.72
N THR A 18 13.51 1.91 1.38
CA THR A 18 12.85 2.87 0.46
C THR A 18 12.69 4.28 1.02
N ILE A 19 12.97 4.51 2.31
CA ILE A 19 12.80 5.81 2.96
C ILE A 19 14.07 6.35 3.63
N ILE A 20 15.16 5.58 3.63
CA ILE A 20 16.43 5.99 4.20
C ILE A 20 17.18 6.84 3.17
N ARG A 21 17.57 8.06 3.54
CA ARG A 21 18.39 8.94 2.71
C ARG A 21 19.88 8.66 2.92
N ALA A 22 20.28 8.45 4.17
CA ALA A 22 21.67 8.15 4.56
C ALA A 22 21.71 7.37 5.89
N MET A 23 22.87 6.79 6.21
CA MET A 23 23.14 6.20 7.53
C MET A 23 23.69 7.26 8.49
N PRO A 24 23.48 7.13 9.82
CA PRO A 24 22.82 6.04 10.53
C PRO A 24 21.29 6.00 10.31
N TYR A 25 20.66 4.85 10.58
CA TYR A 25 19.20 4.72 10.50
C TYR A 25 18.53 5.46 11.67
N ASP A 26 18.34 6.76 11.48
CA ASP A 26 17.69 7.65 12.41
C ASP A 26 16.74 8.61 11.68
N ARG A 27 15.66 9.05 12.35
CA ARG A 27 14.59 9.84 11.71
C ARG A 27 15.09 11.03 10.89
N PRO A 28 16.07 11.85 11.33
CA PRO A 28 16.59 12.98 10.56
C PRO A 28 17.22 12.60 9.21
N PHE A 29 17.68 11.36 9.06
CA PHE A 29 18.28 10.84 7.83
C PHE A 29 17.31 9.98 7.01
N THR A 30 16.00 10.13 7.25
CA THR A 30 14.93 9.50 6.47
C THR A 30 14.05 10.56 5.79
N VAL A 31 13.15 10.12 4.90
CA VAL A 31 12.10 10.99 4.34
C VAL A 31 11.16 11.56 5.42
N MET A 32 11.11 10.94 6.61
CA MET A 32 10.21 11.33 7.70
C MET A 32 10.75 12.50 8.53
N ALA A 33 11.94 13.02 8.20
CA ALA A 33 12.51 14.23 8.81
C ALA A 33 11.61 15.47 8.62
N GLU A 34 10.87 15.53 7.51
CA GLU A 34 9.95 16.62 7.16
C GLU A 34 8.65 16.62 8.01
N PHE A 35 8.48 15.61 8.87
CA PHE A 35 7.27 15.39 9.68
C PHE A 35 7.64 15.38 11.18
N PRO A 36 7.64 16.53 11.87
CA PRO A 36 7.93 16.58 13.31
C PRO A 36 6.90 15.78 14.13
N LEU A 37 7.34 14.96 15.09
CA LEU A 37 6.43 14.14 15.89
C LEU A 37 5.54 15.01 16.79
N CYS A 38 4.24 14.71 16.83
CA CYS A 38 3.37 15.26 17.88
C CYS A 38 3.73 14.65 19.25
N PRO A 39 3.37 15.31 20.37
CA PRO A 39 3.75 14.86 21.71
C PRO A 39 3.35 13.41 22.02
N ALA A 40 2.19 12.97 21.53
CA ALA A 40 1.73 11.59 21.75
C ALA A 40 2.55 10.55 20.97
N CYS A 41 3.00 10.87 19.75
CA CYS A 41 3.87 9.97 19.00
C CYS A 41 5.30 9.99 19.54
N ASP A 42 5.78 11.14 19.99
CA ASP A 42 7.09 11.30 20.60
C ASP A 42 7.22 10.50 21.92
N LYS A 43 6.17 10.53 22.76
CA LYS A 43 6.11 9.71 23.98
C LYS A 43 6.28 8.21 23.66
N GLU A 44 5.53 7.69 22.68
CA GLU A 44 5.64 6.29 22.26
C GLU A 44 6.98 5.98 21.60
N TYR A 45 7.57 6.95 20.89
CA TYR A 45 8.89 6.80 20.25
C TYR A 45 10.02 6.69 21.27
N ARG A 46 9.90 7.38 22.42
CA ARG A 46 10.89 7.44 23.50
C ARG A 46 10.69 6.41 24.62
N ASP A 47 9.53 5.76 24.69
CA ASP A 47 9.21 4.76 25.72
C ASP A 47 9.74 3.37 25.33
N PRO A 48 10.75 2.81 26.04
CA PRO A 48 11.31 1.49 25.74
C PRO A 48 10.32 0.33 25.85
N LEU A 49 9.19 0.53 26.54
CA LEU A 49 8.15 -0.48 26.71
C LEU A 49 7.06 -0.40 25.60
N ASP A 50 7.06 0.65 24.77
CA ASP A 50 6.14 0.73 23.63
C ASP A 50 6.71 -0.02 22.41
N ARG A 51 5.83 -0.70 21.67
CA ARG A 51 6.17 -1.36 20.40
C ARG A 51 6.69 -0.38 19.32
N ARG A 52 6.54 0.92 19.53
CA ARG A 52 6.98 2.00 18.64
C ARG A 52 8.24 2.70 19.14
N PHE A 53 8.89 2.17 20.19
CA PHE A 53 10.19 2.63 20.63
C PHE A 53 11.19 2.64 19.46
N HIS A 54 11.78 3.81 19.16
CA HIS A 54 12.71 4.00 18.05
C HIS A 54 12.15 3.59 16.67
N ALA A 55 10.82 3.57 16.49
CA ALA A 55 10.22 3.38 15.18
C ALA A 55 10.43 4.64 14.33
N GLN A 56 11.57 4.73 13.63
CA GLN A 56 12.00 5.93 12.91
C GLN A 56 10.93 6.56 12.00
N PRO A 57 10.10 5.79 11.25
CA PRO A 57 9.07 6.38 10.42
C PRO A 57 7.70 6.51 11.10
N VAL A 58 7.62 6.40 12.43
CA VAL A 58 6.34 6.51 13.16
C VAL A 58 5.66 7.85 12.90
N ALA A 59 4.35 7.80 12.75
CA ALA A 59 3.50 8.97 12.62
C ALA A 59 2.06 8.65 13.06
N CYS A 60 1.21 9.67 13.10
CA CYS A 60 -0.25 9.59 13.24
C CYS A 60 -0.91 10.66 12.34
N PRO A 61 -2.25 10.71 12.23
CA PRO A 61 -2.93 11.72 11.41
C PRO A 61 -2.57 13.19 11.74
N GLU A 62 -2.11 13.48 12.96
CA GLU A 62 -1.79 14.85 13.39
C GLU A 62 -0.40 15.33 12.95
N CYS A 63 0.55 14.40 12.75
CA CYS A 63 1.97 14.75 12.50
C CYS A 63 2.58 14.07 11.28
N GLY A 64 1.81 13.24 10.58
CA GLY A 64 2.29 12.43 9.49
C GLY A 64 1.76 12.84 8.13
N PRO A 65 2.17 12.11 7.08
CA PRO A 65 1.59 12.25 5.75
C PRO A 65 0.10 11.89 5.76
N HIS A 66 -0.61 12.42 4.76
CA HIS A 66 -1.99 12.06 4.47
C HIS A 66 -2.13 11.60 3.01
N LEU A 67 -3.28 11.01 2.68
CA LEU A 67 -3.61 10.63 1.31
C LEU A 67 -4.09 11.85 0.53
N GLU A 68 -3.83 11.84 -0.77
CA GLU A 68 -4.32 12.81 -1.73
C GLU A 68 -4.91 12.07 -2.93
N TRP A 69 -6.06 12.55 -3.42
CA TRP A 69 -6.72 12.08 -4.62
C TRP A 69 -6.67 13.19 -5.66
N VAL A 70 -6.29 12.84 -6.89
CA VAL A 70 -6.23 13.76 -8.03
C VAL A 70 -6.84 13.07 -9.24
N SER A 71 -7.85 13.66 -9.86
CA SER A 71 -8.46 13.16 -11.10
C SER A 71 -9.11 14.28 -11.91
N HIS A 72 -8.54 14.63 -13.06
CA HIS A 72 -9.17 15.54 -14.05
C HIS A 72 -9.78 16.83 -13.45
N GLY A 73 -9.05 17.51 -12.58
CA GLY A 73 -9.50 18.73 -11.90
C GLY A 73 -10.24 18.50 -10.57
N GLU A 74 -10.56 17.25 -10.23
CA GLU A 74 -11.04 16.87 -8.91
C GLU A 74 -9.88 16.61 -7.94
N HIS A 75 -10.07 17.04 -6.69
CA HIS A 75 -9.12 16.88 -5.60
C HIS A 75 -9.83 16.48 -4.32
N ALA A 76 -9.21 15.59 -3.54
CA ALA A 76 -9.66 15.27 -2.18
C ALA A 76 -8.46 14.82 -1.33
N GLU A 77 -8.62 14.86 0.00
CA GLU A 77 -7.56 14.48 0.94
C GLU A 77 -8.05 13.44 1.96
N GLN A 78 -7.10 12.80 2.64
CA GLN A 78 -7.33 11.89 3.77
C GLN A 78 -8.35 10.77 3.45
N GLU A 79 -9.38 10.61 4.28
CA GLU A 79 -10.40 9.59 4.09
C GLU A 79 -11.23 9.84 2.83
N ALA A 80 -11.51 11.10 2.47
CA ALA A 80 -12.24 11.43 1.25
C ALA A 80 -11.45 10.99 0.00
N ALA A 81 -10.12 11.16 0.01
CA ALA A 81 -9.26 10.64 -1.05
C ALA A 81 -9.35 9.11 -1.18
N LEU A 82 -9.34 8.40 -0.05
CA LEU A 82 -9.51 6.95 -0.03
C LEU A 82 -10.87 6.53 -0.60
N GLN A 83 -11.96 7.21 -0.21
CA GLN A 83 -13.29 6.91 -0.71
C GLN A 83 -13.43 7.20 -2.20
N ALA A 84 -12.82 8.28 -2.70
CA ALA A 84 -12.79 8.59 -4.13
C ALA A 84 -12.09 7.46 -4.92
N ALA A 85 -10.91 7.01 -4.47
CA ALA A 85 -10.21 5.89 -5.10
C ALA A 85 -11.02 4.59 -5.08
N ILE A 86 -11.68 4.27 -3.96
CA ILE A 86 -12.56 3.09 -3.84
C ILE A 86 -13.75 3.18 -4.81
N ALA A 87 -14.40 4.34 -4.91
CA ALA A 87 -15.52 4.55 -5.80
C ALA A 87 -15.11 4.30 -7.26
N GLN A 88 -13.96 4.84 -7.68
CA GLN A 88 -13.42 4.66 -9.03
C GLN A 88 -13.13 3.18 -9.34
N LEU A 89 -12.49 2.46 -8.41
CA LEU A 89 -12.23 1.02 -8.59
C LEU A 89 -13.54 0.21 -8.71
N LYS A 90 -14.54 0.52 -7.89
CA LYS A 90 -15.87 -0.13 -7.95
C LYS A 90 -16.62 0.16 -9.25
N MET A 91 -16.41 1.33 -9.84
CA MET A 91 -16.98 1.69 -11.15
C MET A 91 -16.24 1.04 -12.33
N GLY A 92 -15.18 0.25 -12.08
CA GLY A 92 -14.39 -0.39 -13.14
C GLY A 92 -13.32 0.53 -13.74
N ASN A 93 -13.02 1.66 -13.11
CA ASN A 93 -11.95 2.55 -13.57
C ASN A 93 -10.57 2.10 -13.08
N ILE A 94 -9.54 2.68 -13.70
CA ILE A 94 -8.13 2.40 -13.39
C ILE A 94 -7.58 3.54 -12.53
N VAL A 95 -6.95 3.20 -11.42
CA VAL A 95 -6.41 4.15 -10.45
C VAL A 95 -4.92 3.91 -10.24
N ALA A 96 -4.12 4.98 -10.16
CA ALA A 96 -2.72 4.90 -9.74
C ALA A 96 -2.62 5.00 -8.21
N ILE A 97 -1.91 4.06 -7.56
CA ILE A 97 -1.78 3.99 -6.11
C ILE A 97 -0.30 4.01 -5.73
N LYS A 98 0.09 4.95 -4.87
CA LYS A 98 1.45 5.02 -4.32
C LYS A 98 1.65 3.87 -3.32
N GLY A 99 2.58 2.96 -3.64
CA GLY A 99 3.06 1.92 -2.75
C GLY A 99 4.33 2.33 -2.02
N ILE A 100 5.00 1.37 -1.39
CA ILE A 100 6.23 1.60 -0.60
C ILE A 100 7.45 1.92 -1.48
N GLY A 101 7.52 1.33 -2.68
CA GLY A 101 8.68 1.45 -3.59
C GLY A 101 8.36 2.03 -4.96
N GLY A 102 7.18 2.62 -5.15
CA GLY A 102 6.75 3.14 -6.45
C GLY A 102 5.24 3.28 -6.54
N PHE A 103 4.70 3.26 -7.76
CA PHE A 103 3.27 3.33 -8.03
C PHE A 103 2.77 2.06 -8.72
N HIS A 104 1.56 1.63 -8.36
CA HIS A 104 0.82 0.58 -9.04
C HIS A 104 -0.32 1.19 -9.86
N LEU A 105 -0.66 0.55 -10.98
CA LEU A 105 -1.94 0.75 -11.66
C LEU A 105 -2.88 -0.36 -11.20
N ALA A 106 -4.03 0.01 -10.64
CA ALA A 106 -5.01 -0.91 -10.08
C ALA A 106 -6.36 -0.75 -10.76
N CYS A 107 -7.05 -1.86 -10.96
CA CYS A 107 -8.45 -1.96 -11.41
C CYS A 107 -9.05 -3.26 -10.83
N ASP A 108 -10.38 -3.44 -10.93
CA ASP A 108 -10.99 -4.72 -10.53
C ASP A 108 -10.55 -5.83 -11.50
N ALA A 109 -9.86 -6.85 -10.98
CA ALA A 109 -9.33 -7.97 -11.74
C ALA A 109 -10.41 -8.97 -12.22
N ARG A 110 -11.67 -8.77 -11.82
CA ARG A 110 -12.83 -9.55 -12.28
C ARG A 110 -13.60 -8.83 -13.40
N ASN A 111 -13.25 -7.58 -13.69
CA ASN A 111 -13.88 -6.77 -14.72
C ASN A 111 -13.03 -6.80 -16.00
N SER A 112 -13.39 -7.65 -16.97
CA SER A 112 -12.68 -7.81 -18.24
C SER A 112 -12.54 -6.49 -19.00
N THR A 113 -13.58 -5.65 -19.03
CA THR A 113 -13.53 -4.33 -19.68
C THR A 113 -12.45 -3.42 -19.07
N ALA A 114 -12.32 -3.43 -17.73
CA ALA A 114 -11.31 -2.64 -17.04
C ALA A 114 -9.89 -3.16 -17.33
N VAL A 115 -9.70 -4.48 -17.30
CA VAL A 115 -8.41 -5.14 -17.58
C VAL A 115 -7.99 -4.93 -19.03
N ALA A 116 -8.89 -5.14 -20.00
CA ALA A 116 -8.65 -4.87 -21.41
C ALA A 116 -8.28 -3.39 -21.65
N THR A 117 -8.97 -2.45 -21.00
CA THR A 117 -8.66 -1.02 -21.06
C THR A 117 -7.26 -0.72 -20.51
N LEU A 118 -6.88 -1.35 -19.38
CA LEU A 118 -5.55 -1.22 -18.79
C LEU A 118 -4.46 -1.74 -19.75
N ARG A 119 -4.67 -2.92 -20.34
CA ARG A 119 -3.74 -3.51 -21.32
C ARG A 119 -3.56 -2.62 -22.54
N ALA A 120 -4.66 -2.10 -23.08
CA ALA A 120 -4.66 -1.20 -24.24
C ALA A 120 -3.89 0.10 -23.94
N ARG A 121 -4.24 0.81 -22.86
CA ARG A 121 -3.58 2.08 -22.49
C ARG A 121 -2.09 1.90 -22.16
N LYS A 122 -1.72 0.78 -21.55
CA LYS A 122 -0.33 0.46 -21.17
C LYS A 122 0.48 -0.16 -22.31
N HIS A 123 -0.13 -0.42 -23.47
CA HIS A 123 0.50 -1.16 -24.57
C HIS A 123 1.10 -2.50 -24.11
N ARG A 124 0.35 -3.25 -23.29
CA ARG A 124 0.79 -4.51 -22.66
C ARG A 124 -0.21 -5.64 -23.01
N PRO A 125 -0.19 -6.15 -24.24
CA PRO A 125 -1.21 -7.09 -24.71
C PRO A 125 -1.18 -8.41 -23.92
N ALA A 126 -0.03 -9.08 -23.81
CA ALA A 126 0.03 -10.44 -23.28
C ALA A 126 0.71 -10.58 -21.90
N LYS A 127 1.66 -9.70 -21.55
CA LYS A 127 2.50 -9.90 -20.35
C LYS A 127 1.63 -9.98 -19.08
N PRO A 128 1.74 -11.04 -18.25
CA PRO A 128 0.87 -11.27 -17.10
C PRO A 128 0.79 -10.07 -16.16
N LEU A 129 -0.40 -9.82 -15.61
CA LEU A 129 -0.63 -8.78 -14.60
C LEU A 129 -0.67 -9.44 -13.22
N ALA A 130 -0.06 -8.79 -12.23
CA ALA A 130 -0.16 -9.25 -10.85
C ALA A 130 -1.53 -8.84 -10.28
N VAL A 131 -2.08 -9.67 -9.40
CA VAL A 131 -3.34 -9.43 -8.70
C VAL A 131 -3.11 -9.42 -7.20
N ILE A 132 -3.89 -8.60 -6.49
CA ILE A 132 -3.90 -8.57 -5.02
C ILE A 132 -5.22 -9.16 -4.58
N LEU A 133 -5.16 -10.21 -3.77
CA LEU A 133 -6.33 -10.83 -3.16
C LEU A 133 -6.55 -10.25 -1.75
N PRO A 134 -7.80 -10.12 -1.31
CA PRO A 134 -8.09 -9.65 0.06
C PRO A 134 -7.59 -10.64 1.12
N VAL A 135 -7.61 -11.94 0.81
CA VAL A 135 -7.14 -13.04 1.67
C VAL A 135 -6.50 -14.13 0.81
N ALA A 136 -5.68 -14.98 1.44
CA ALA A 136 -5.04 -16.13 0.79
C ALA A 136 -5.83 -17.44 0.95
N GLU A 137 -7.10 -17.36 1.36
CA GLU A 137 -7.98 -18.51 1.52
C GLU A 137 -8.21 -19.23 0.18
N GLY A 138 -8.30 -20.56 0.20
CA GLY A 138 -8.42 -21.38 -1.02
C GLY A 138 -7.11 -21.65 -1.78
N LEU A 139 -6.01 -20.96 -1.45
CA LEU A 139 -4.69 -21.21 -2.06
C LEU A 139 -3.96 -22.39 -1.38
N PRO A 140 -3.05 -23.07 -2.10
CA PRO A 140 -2.20 -24.11 -1.51
C PRO A 140 -1.38 -23.61 -0.33
N ASP A 141 -1.12 -24.49 0.65
CA ASP A 141 -0.39 -24.17 1.89
C ASP A 141 0.95 -23.49 1.63
N ALA A 142 1.73 -23.99 0.68
CA ALA A 142 3.01 -23.41 0.30
C ALA A 142 2.87 -21.95 -0.19
N ALA A 143 1.81 -21.64 -0.94
CA ALA A 143 1.54 -20.28 -1.40
C ALA A 143 1.11 -19.37 -0.24
N ARG A 144 0.22 -19.86 0.64
CA ARG A 144 -0.24 -19.11 1.83
C ARG A 144 0.93 -18.75 2.76
N GLN A 145 1.83 -19.70 2.98
CA GLN A 145 3.03 -19.48 3.80
C GLN A 145 3.91 -18.37 3.21
N LEU A 146 4.17 -18.38 1.90
CA LEU A 146 4.98 -17.36 1.24
C LEU A 146 4.31 -15.97 1.25
N LEU A 147 3.01 -15.89 0.95
CA LEU A 147 2.24 -14.65 0.85
C LEU A 147 2.15 -13.88 2.18
N THR A 148 2.25 -14.59 3.31
CA THR A 148 2.09 -14.03 4.67
C THR A 148 3.41 -13.72 5.37
N THR A 149 4.54 -13.87 4.67
CA THR A 149 5.86 -13.47 5.17
C THR A 149 6.00 -11.93 5.22
N PRO A 150 6.95 -11.39 6.02
CA PRO A 150 7.27 -9.95 5.99
C PRO A 150 7.70 -9.41 4.61
N ALA A 151 8.18 -10.28 3.72
CA ALA A 151 8.53 -9.91 2.35
C ALA A 151 7.29 -9.70 1.45
N ALA A 152 6.15 -10.32 1.79
CA ALA A 152 4.88 -10.26 1.06
C ALA A 152 5.04 -10.33 -0.48
N PRO A 153 5.69 -11.37 -1.02
CA PRO A 153 6.03 -11.45 -2.43
C PRO A 153 4.81 -11.70 -3.32
N ILE A 154 4.94 -11.42 -4.62
CA ILE A 154 4.04 -11.98 -5.63
C ILE A 154 4.38 -13.47 -5.78
N VAL A 155 3.40 -14.34 -5.59
CA VAL A 155 3.54 -15.80 -5.71
C VAL A 155 2.77 -16.29 -6.93
N LEU A 156 3.41 -17.11 -7.75
CA LEU A 156 2.74 -17.76 -8.88
C LEU A 156 1.89 -18.91 -8.36
N VAL A 157 0.61 -18.91 -8.72
CA VAL A 157 -0.35 -19.96 -8.40
C VAL A 157 -1.09 -20.38 -9.66
N ASP A 158 -1.59 -21.62 -9.66
CA ASP A 158 -2.46 -22.10 -10.73
C ASP A 158 -3.77 -21.30 -10.72
N LYS A 159 -4.21 -20.83 -11.90
CA LYS A 159 -5.42 -20.01 -12.03
C LYS A 159 -6.69 -20.70 -11.54
N LYS A 160 -6.71 -22.04 -11.48
CA LYS A 160 -7.86 -22.79 -10.94
C LYS A 160 -8.21 -22.44 -9.49
N TYR A 161 -7.25 -21.90 -8.73
CA TYR A 161 -7.47 -21.46 -7.34
C TYR A 161 -8.08 -20.06 -7.24
N VAL A 162 -8.24 -19.35 -8.36
CA VAL A 162 -8.79 -17.99 -8.44
C VAL A 162 -9.74 -17.86 -9.65
N PRO A 163 -10.80 -18.69 -9.73
CA PRO A 163 -11.64 -18.82 -10.92
C PRO A 163 -12.48 -17.57 -11.23
N GLU A 164 -12.70 -16.69 -10.25
CA GLU A 164 -13.41 -15.43 -10.45
C GLU A 164 -12.63 -14.35 -11.22
N LEU A 165 -11.33 -14.53 -11.46
CA LEU A 165 -10.54 -13.60 -12.27
C LEU A 165 -10.87 -13.75 -13.76
N CYS A 166 -10.84 -12.64 -14.51
CA CYS A 166 -11.06 -12.72 -15.96
C CYS A 166 -9.90 -13.43 -16.68
N ASP A 167 -10.21 -14.19 -17.73
CA ASP A 167 -9.26 -15.03 -18.49
C ASP A 167 -8.39 -14.26 -19.51
N ASP A 168 -8.58 -12.94 -19.68
CA ASP A 168 -7.96 -12.09 -20.71
C ASP A 168 -6.45 -12.34 -20.99
#